data_AF-A0A258E8Q0-F1
#
_entry.id   AF-A0A258E8Q0-F1
#
_cell.length_a   1.000
_cell.length_b   1.000
_cell.length_c   1.000
_cell.angle_alpha   90.00
_cell.angle_beta   90.00
_cell.angle_gamma   90.00
#
_symmetry.space_group_name_H-M   'P 1'
#
loop_
_entity.id
_entity.type
_entity.pdbx_description
1 polymer ?
#
loop_
_entity_poly.entity_id
_entity_poly.type
_entity_poly.pdbx_seq_one_letter_code
_entity_poly.pdbx_strand_id
1 'polypeptide(L)'
;MAALMLQGTGSDVGKSVLVAGLCRLFANRGLTVMPFKPQNMSNNAAVTSDGGEIGRAQAVQALAARVPLHSDMNPVLIKPQSDRTSQIVIQGQMQGTRSAGGYQAEKARWLEAVLDSYQRLAAQADLVLV
;
A
#
# COMPACT_ATOMS: atom_id res chain seq x y z
N MET A 1 13.86 -8.79 10.56
CA MET A 1 12.55 -8.26 10.12
C MET A 1 11.51 -9.37 10.22
N ALA A 2 10.40 -9.11 10.92
CA ALA A 2 9.23 -9.98 10.97
C ALA A 2 8.09 -9.39 10.12
N ALA A 3 7.16 -10.23 9.64
CA ALA A 3 5.98 -9.77 8.91
C ALA A 3 4.70 -10.34 9.52
N LEU A 4 3.68 -9.51 9.67
CA LEU A 4 2.35 -9.93 10.11
C LEU A 4 1.31 -9.47 9.09
N MET A 5 0.60 -10.44 8.52
CA MET A 5 -0.44 -10.19 7.51
C MET A 5 -1.83 -10.27 8.13
N LEU A 6 -2.62 -9.22 7.95
CA LEU A 6 -4.00 -9.12 8.39
C LEU A 6 -4.96 -9.45 7.25
N GLN A 7 -5.60 -10.60 7.38
CA GLN A 7 -6.60 -11.09 6.44
C GLN A 7 -8.02 -10.82 6.95
N GLY A 8 -8.98 -10.78 6.04
CA GLY A 8 -10.41 -10.70 6.39
C GLY A 8 -11.28 -11.27 5.30
N THR A 9 -12.51 -11.62 5.66
CA THR A 9 -13.47 -12.35 4.82
C THR A 9 -14.27 -11.47 3.86
N GLY A 10 -14.06 -10.16 3.89
CA GLY A 10 -14.74 -9.21 3.02
C GLY A 10 -14.04 -7.85 2.96
N SER A 11 -14.55 -6.98 2.09
CA SER A 11 -14.20 -5.55 2.08
C SER A 11 -14.80 -4.85 3.31
N ASP A 12 -14.18 -3.74 3.73
CA ASP A 12 -14.69 -2.86 4.80
C ASP A 12 -14.91 -3.47 6.20
N VAL A 13 -14.45 -4.70 6.45
CA VAL A 13 -14.47 -5.35 7.79
C VAL A 13 -13.50 -4.73 8.82
N GLY A 14 -12.97 -3.53 8.58
CA GLY A 14 -12.10 -2.81 9.53
C GLY A 14 -10.60 -3.11 9.45
N LYS A 15 -10.13 -3.92 8.48
CA LYS A 15 -8.70 -4.29 8.34
C LYS A 15 -7.74 -3.10 8.39
N SER A 16 -8.01 -2.06 7.60
CA SER A 16 -7.10 -0.90 7.52
C SER A 16 -6.97 -0.15 8.84
N VAL A 17 -8.05 -0.07 9.62
CA VAL A 17 -8.08 0.56 10.95
C VAL A 17 -7.32 -0.29 11.96
N LEU A 18 -7.50 -1.62 11.94
CA LEU A 18 -6.74 -2.55 12.77
C LEU A 18 -5.25 -2.48 12.49
N VAL A 19 -4.85 -2.47 11.21
CA VAL A 19 -3.44 -2.29 10.81
C VAL A 19 -2.89 -0.96 11.33
N ALA A 20 -3.65 0.15 11.23
CA ALA A 20 -3.21 1.44 11.79
C ALA A 20 -3.05 1.39 13.32
N GLY A 21 -3.98 0.74 14.03
CA GLY A 21 -3.87 0.51 15.47
C GLY A 21 -2.62 -0.29 15.85
N LEU A 22 -2.32 -1.36 15.11
CA LEU A 22 -1.12 -2.17 15.31
C LEU A 22 0.17 -1.38 14.97
N CYS A 23 0.16 -0.59 13.90
CA CYS A 23 1.26 0.32 13.56
C CYS A 23 1.59 1.23 14.75
N ARG A 24 0.58 1.89 15.31
CA ARG A 24 0.74 2.77 16.47
C ARG A 24 1.23 2.00 17.70
N LEU A 25 0.64 0.83 17.98
CA LEU A 25 0.98 0.01 19.13
C LEU A 25 2.45 -0.40 19.13
N PHE A 26 2.95 -0.91 18.00
CA PHE A 26 4.33 -1.37 17.89
C PHE A 26 5.33 -0.22 17.79
N ALA A 27 5.00 0.87 17.09
CA ALA A 27 5.81 2.09 17.10
C ALA A 27 5.94 2.70 18.50
N ASN A 28 4.88 2.65 19.33
CA ASN A 28 4.94 3.07 20.72
C ASN A 28 5.87 2.20 21.59
N ARG A 29 6.17 0.97 21.16
CA ARG A 29 7.11 0.07 21.82
C ARG A 29 8.54 0.19 21.27
N GLY A 30 8.80 1.17 20.41
CA GLY A 30 10.13 1.46 19.89
C GLY A 30 10.54 0.65 18.67
N LEU A 31 9.63 -0.15 18.08
CA LEU A 31 9.93 -0.85 16.82
C LEU A 31 9.83 0.10 15.62
N THR A 32 10.72 -0.10 14.65
CA THR A 32 10.56 0.46 13.31
C THR A 32 9.50 -0.35 12.56
N VAL A 33 8.31 0.23 12.37
CA VAL A 33 7.18 -0.44 11.73
C VAL A 33 6.93 0.16 10.34
N MET A 34 6.81 -0.69 9.33
CA MET A 34 6.43 -0.27 7.98
C MET A 34 5.09 -0.90 7.58
N PRO A 35 4.04 -0.11 7.29
CA PRO A 35 2.82 -0.64 6.70
C PRO A 35 3.04 -0.97 5.22
N PHE A 36 2.43 -2.06 4.75
CA PHE A 36 2.57 -2.48 3.37
C PHE A 36 1.27 -3.05 2.82
N LYS A 37 0.63 -2.34 1.89
CA LYS A 37 -0.53 -2.84 1.16
C LYS A 37 -0.13 -3.09 -0.30
N PRO A 38 0.15 -4.35 -0.70
CA PRO A 38 0.72 -4.63 -2.03
C PRO A 38 -0.15 -4.09 -3.17
N GLN A 39 -1.47 -4.13 -2.98
CA GLN A 39 -2.42 -3.55 -3.91
C GLN A 39 -3.59 -2.92 -3.15
N ASN A 40 -3.95 -1.71 -3.53
CA ASN A 40 -5.15 -1.03 -3.07
C ASN A 40 -5.97 -0.56 -4.27
N MET A 41 -7.29 -0.44 -4.09
CA MET A 41 -8.20 0.15 -5.05
C MET A 41 -8.94 1.31 -4.38
N SER A 42 -8.59 2.54 -4.71
CA SER A 42 -9.18 3.74 -4.12
C SER A 42 -8.90 4.98 -4.95
N ASN A 43 -9.91 5.85 -5.10
CA ASN A 43 -9.70 7.19 -5.66
C ASN A 43 -9.20 8.20 -4.62
N ASN A 44 -9.18 7.84 -3.34
CA ASN A 44 -8.71 8.69 -2.26
C ASN A 44 -7.22 8.45 -2.04
N ALA A 45 -6.38 9.23 -2.73
CA ALA A 45 -4.93 9.18 -2.61
C ALA A 45 -4.38 10.26 -1.67
N ALA A 46 -3.10 10.11 -1.30
CA ALA A 46 -2.29 11.08 -0.59
C ALA A 46 -0.90 11.16 -1.25
N VAL A 47 -0.33 12.37 -1.28
CA VAL A 47 1.02 12.60 -1.80
C VAL A 47 2.04 12.09 -0.78
N THR A 48 3.06 11.42 -1.28
CA THR A 48 4.17 10.84 -0.50
C THR A 48 5.39 11.77 -0.49
N SER A 49 6.32 11.54 0.43
CA SER A 49 7.54 12.36 0.54
C SER A 49 8.47 12.22 -0.67
N ASP A 50 8.37 11.10 -1.39
CA ASP A 50 9.08 10.83 -2.65
C ASP A 50 8.35 11.37 -3.89
N GLY A 51 7.28 12.16 -3.71
CA GLY A 51 6.55 12.82 -4.80
C GLY A 51 5.57 11.91 -5.55
N GLY A 52 5.43 10.64 -5.15
CA GLY A 52 4.42 9.73 -5.65
C GLY A 52 3.09 9.80 -4.90
N GLU A 53 2.17 8.90 -5.19
CA GLU A 53 0.90 8.78 -4.49
C GLU A 53 0.62 7.38 -3.92
N ILE A 54 -0.06 7.33 -2.76
CA ILE A 54 -0.56 6.10 -2.11
C ILE A 54 -2.01 6.27 -1.69
N GLY A 55 -2.73 5.17 -1.45
CA GLY A 55 -4.06 5.23 -0.88
C GLY A 55 -4.09 5.90 0.51
N ARG A 56 -5.13 6.69 0.80
CA ARG A 56 -5.28 7.41 2.07
C ARG A 56 -5.27 6.49 3.30
N ALA A 57 -5.75 5.26 3.16
CA ALA A 57 -5.66 4.25 4.21
C ALA A 57 -4.20 3.95 4.59
N GLN A 58 -3.31 3.81 3.60
CA GLN A 58 -1.88 3.59 3.83
C GLN A 58 -1.20 4.84 4.37
N ALA A 59 -1.62 6.04 3.93
CA ALA A 59 -1.16 7.29 4.54
C ALA A 59 -1.46 7.35 6.04
N VAL A 60 -2.68 7.00 6.46
CA VAL A 60 -3.04 6.93 7.88
C VAL A 60 -2.21 5.88 8.63
N GLN A 61 -1.94 4.73 8.01
CA GLN A 61 -1.09 3.69 8.59
C GLN A 61 0.36 4.18 8.77
N ALA A 62 0.92 4.92 7.80
CA ALA A 62 2.26 5.51 7.89
C ALA A 62 2.35 6.53 9.05
N LEU A 63 1.35 7.41 9.17
CA LEU A 63 1.24 8.34 10.29
C LEU A 63 1.13 7.62 11.64
N ALA A 64 0.39 6.51 11.69
CA ALA A 64 0.28 5.67 12.87
C ALA A 64 1.62 5.02 13.24
N ALA A 65 2.39 4.59 12.24
CA ALA A 65 3.74 4.04 12.41
C ALA A 65 4.83 5.09 12.71
N ARG A 66 4.52 6.40 12.66
CA ARG A 66 5.48 7.52 12.81
C ARG A 66 6.58 7.54 11.73
N VAL A 67 6.25 7.15 10.51
CA VAL A 67 7.18 7.17 9.37
C VAL A 67 6.66 8.10 8.27
N PRO A 68 7.55 8.69 7.45
CA PRO A 68 7.14 9.43 6.26
C PRO A 68 6.28 8.56 5.34
N LEU A 69 5.30 9.17 4.68
CA LEU A 69 4.52 8.50 3.65
C LEU A 69 5.44 8.18 2.47
N HIS A 70 5.51 6.91 2.07
CA HIS A 70 6.37 6.48 0.97
C HIS A 70 5.59 5.62 -0.03
N SER A 71 5.87 5.78 -1.32
CA SER A 71 5.17 5.04 -2.40
C SER A 71 5.25 3.52 -2.25
N ASP A 72 6.37 3.01 -1.73
CA ASP A 72 6.56 1.57 -1.47
C ASP A 72 5.54 0.97 -0.48
N MET A 73 4.86 1.77 0.33
CA MET A 73 3.82 1.28 1.26
C MET A 73 2.53 0.86 0.53
N ASN A 74 2.34 1.33 -0.71
CA ASN A 74 1.24 0.93 -1.57
C ASN A 74 1.71 0.89 -3.04
N PRO A 75 2.51 -0.11 -3.43
CA PRO A 75 3.20 -0.10 -4.72
C PRO A 75 2.27 -0.22 -5.92
N VAL A 76 1.07 -0.76 -5.73
CA VAL A 76 0.02 -0.77 -6.76
C VAL A 76 -1.22 -0.08 -6.21
N LEU A 77 -1.56 1.07 -6.78
CA LEU A 77 -2.80 1.79 -6.50
C LEU A 77 -3.64 1.85 -7.77
N ILE A 78 -4.85 1.29 -7.69
CA ILE A 78 -5.83 1.28 -8.76
C ILE A 78 -6.87 2.35 -8.46
N LYS A 79 -7.07 3.28 -9.39
CA LYS A 79 -8.03 4.39 -9.24
C LYS A 79 -9.17 4.21 -10.25
N PRO A 80 -10.31 3.63 -9.83
CA PRO A 80 -11.43 3.40 -10.73
C PRO A 80 -11.94 4.67 -11.39
N GLN A 81 -12.22 4.57 -12.70
CA GLN A 81 -12.81 5.62 -13.52
C GLN A 81 -14.12 5.12 -14.15
N SER A 82 -14.77 5.97 -14.95
CA SER A 82 -15.93 5.60 -15.76
C SER A 82 -15.60 4.52 -16.80
N ASP A 83 -16.64 3.96 -17.43
CA ASP A 83 -16.54 3.05 -18.58
C ASP A 83 -15.71 1.78 -18.32
N ARG A 84 -15.73 1.30 -17.07
CA ARG A 84 -15.01 0.08 -16.62
C ARG A 84 -13.50 0.19 -16.82
N THR A 85 -12.96 1.41 -16.66
CA THR A 85 -11.54 1.70 -16.71
C THR A 85 -10.97 2.07 -15.35
N SER A 86 -9.65 2.07 -15.21
CA SER A 86 -8.95 2.52 -14.01
C SER A 86 -7.60 3.09 -14.37
N GLN A 87 -7.16 4.13 -13.66
CA GLN A 87 -5.76 4.54 -13.69
C GLN A 87 -4.95 3.56 -12.84
N ILE A 88 -3.81 3.14 -13.38
CA ILE A 88 -2.86 2.28 -12.69
C ILE A 88 -1.69 3.13 -12.25
N VAL A 89 -1.44 3.15 -10.95
CA VAL A 89 -0.32 3.82 -10.33
C VAL A 89 0.62 2.74 -9.80
N ILE A 90 1.87 2.77 -10.25
CA ILE A 90 2.92 1.84 -9.85
C ILE A 90 4.03 2.63 -9.17
N GLN A 91 4.39 2.24 -7.94
CA GLN A 91 5.41 2.91 -7.13
C GLN A 91 5.21 4.44 -7.12
N GLY A 92 3.95 4.84 -6.90
CA GLY A 92 3.55 6.24 -6.80
C GLY A 92 3.42 7.00 -8.12
N GLN A 93 3.72 6.39 -9.27
CA GLN A 93 3.66 7.03 -10.58
C GLN A 93 2.54 6.47 -11.46
N MET A 94 1.79 7.34 -12.14
CA MET A 94 0.72 6.94 -13.06
C MET A 94 1.31 6.32 -14.34
N GLN A 95 0.95 5.06 -14.62
CA GLN A 95 1.45 4.27 -15.77
C GLN A 95 0.45 4.19 -16.94
N GLY A 96 -0.76 4.70 -16.76
CA GLY A 96 -1.80 4.75 -17.78
C GLY A 96 -3.18 4.35 -17.27
N THR A 97 -4.17 4.47 -18.16
CA THR A 97 -5.52 3.96 -17.95
C THR A 97 -5.64 2.56 -18.57
N ARG A 98 -6.34 1.65 -17.90
CA ARG A 98 -6.59 0.28 -18.35
C ARG A 98 -8.05 -0.11 -18.20
N SER A 99 -8.54 -0.98 -19.08
CA SER A 99 -9.86 -1.60 -18.93
C SER A 99 -9.80 -2.75 -17.91
N ALA A 100 -10.92 -3.04 -17.27
CA ALA A 100 -11.03 -4.14 -16.31
C ALA A 100 -10.61 -5.51 -16.88
N GLY A 101 -10.73 -5.72 -18.20
CA GLY A 101 -10.41 -6.99 -18.86
C GLY A 101 -8.90 -7.25 -19.03
N GLY A 102 -8.06 -6.21 -19.14
CA GLY A 102 -6.60 -6.35 -19.28
C GLY A 102 -5.88 -6.64 -17.96
N TYR A 103 -6.59 -6.53 -16.84
CA TYR A 103 -6.05 -6.58 -15.49
C TYR A 103 -5.23 -7.84 -15.18
N GLN A 104 -5.73 -9.00 -15.62
CA GLN A 104 -5.15 -10.27 -15.23
C GLN A 104 -3.80 -10.54 -15.93
N ALA A 105 -3.61 -10.02 -17.14
CA ALA A 105 -2.36 -10.16 -17.89
C ALA A 105 -1.24 -9.28 -17.31
N GLU A 106 -1.57 -8.14 -16.71
CA GLU A 106 -0.59 -7.19 -16.17
C GLU A 106 -0.16 -7.49 -14.73
N LYS A 107 -0.92 -8.31 -13.99
CA LYS A 107 -0.58 -8.69 -12.59
C LYS A 107 0.83 -9.22 -12.43
N ALA A 108 1.30 -10.03 -13.38
CA ALA A 108 2.65 -10.59 -13.33
C ALA A 108 3.72 -9.49 -13.36
N ARG A 109 3.51 -8.45 -14.16
CA ARG A 109 4.42 -7.30 -14.24
C ARG A 109 4.38 -6.46 -12.96
N TRP A 110 3.22 -6.29 -12.34
CA TRP A 110 3.12 -5.51 -11.11
C TRP A 110 3.67 -6.27 -9.90
N LEU A 111 3.70 -7.60 -9.93
CA LEU A 111 4.29 -8.41 -8.87
C LEU A 111 5.76 -8.07 -8.63
N GLU A 112 6.53 -7.81 -9.69
CA GLU A 112 7.93 -7.39 -9.58
C GLU A 112 8.03 -6.08 -8.78
N ALA A 113 7.24 -5.06 -9.15
CA ALA A 113 7.21 -3.79 -8.42
C ALA A 113 6.77 -3.95 -6.95
N VAL A 114 5.83 -4.87 -6.68
CA VAL A 114 5.38 -5.20 -5.32
C VAL A 114 6.52 -5.81 -4.50
N LEU A 115 7.25 -6.77 -5.06
CA LEU A 115 8.35 -7.45 -4.38
C LEU A 115 9.50 -6.49 -4.11
N ASP A 116 9.86 -5.65 -5.09
CA ASP A 116 10.89 -4.62 -4.95
C ASP A 116 10.57 -3.64 -3.81
N SER A 117 9.34 -3.12 -3.79
CA SER A 117 8.88 -2.21 -2.73
C SER A 117 8.86 -2.89 -1.36
N TYR A 118 8.41 -4.15 -1.29
CA TYR A 118 8.45 -4.91 -0.05
C TYR A 118 9.88 -5.09 0.46
N GLN A 119 10.82 -5.46 -0.41
CA GLN A 119 12.22 -5.66 -0.04
C GLN A 119 12.86 -4.37 0.49
N ARG A 120 12.63 -3.23 -0.16
CA ARG A 120 13.13 -1.92 0.31
C ARG A 120 12.58 -1.55 1.69
N LEU A 121 11.27 -1.74 1.91
CA LEU A 121 10.67 -1.47 3.23
C LEU A 121 11.15 -2.45 4.30
N ALA A 122 11.23 -3.74 3.96
CA ALA A 122 11.68 -4.79 4.87
C ALA A 122 13.12 -4.60 5.33
N ALA A 123 14.01 -4.11 4.46
CA ALA A 123 15.42 -3.88 4.77
C ALA A 123 15.63 -2.82 5.89
N GLN A 124 14.66 -1.95 6.11
CA GLN A 124 14.70 -0.87 7.10
C GLN A 124 13.71 -1.04 8.27
N ALA A 125 13.03 -2.19 8.37
CA ALA A 125 11.97 -2.41 9.36
C ALA A 125 12.27 -3.56 10.32
N ASP A 126 11.87 -3.38 11.58
CA ASP A 126 11.78 -4.48 12.54
C ASP A 126 10.54 -5.33 12.24
N LEU A 127 9.43 -4.67 11.89
CA LEU A 127 8.14 -5.29 11.61
C LEU A 127 7.47 -4.67 10.37
N VAL A 128 7.04 -5.51 9.44
CA VAL A 128 6.16 -5.11 8.33
C VAL A 128 4.73 -5.59 8.61
N LEU A 129 3.76 -4.68 8.51
CA LEU A 129 2.34 -4.99 8.66
C LEU A 129 1.64 -5.00 7.30
N VAL A 130 1.16 -6.18 6.88
CA VAL A 130 0.57 -6.43 5.55
C VAL A 130 -0.96 -6.50 5.60
#